data_AF-A0A2E3RF20-F1
#
_entry.id   AF-A0A2E3RF20-F1
#
_cell.length_a   1.000
_cell.length_b   1.000
_cell.length_c   1.000
_cell.angle_alpha   90.00
_cell.angle_beta   90.00
_cell.angle_gamma   90.00
#
_symmetry.space_group_name_H-M   'P 1'
#
loop_
_entity.id
_entity.type
_entity.pdbx_description
1 polymer ?
#
loop_
_entity_poly.entity_id
_entity_poly.type
_entity_poly.pdbx_seq_one_letter_code
_entity_poly.pdbx_strand_id
1 'polypeptide(L)'
;MSKVAGPTEGLHPFRTTQPQSGPRHQATVADVAMVEGFGFWSGKDVRVEFHPAAKDTGYIFVRDDLEAAVRIPGTVDHRIETPRRTTLVRDGAQVEMVEHILAALSGLGITNCEIRVNQSEMPGCDGSSKFFVDAIDKVGICTQDAWEPRLIVREPIRIGDRDHWIEARPATDGIASLRYRLDYTQSSLAIGRQTVEFQISPEVFRNQIACCRTFMLEQEADWLLAQGLGSRVKPTDVLVFDEEGPKENTLLYQDECARHKVLDMVGDFALAGCFIVGKVVAHRSGHRLNADFIRALLKEEQIEGPWRKTA
;
A
#
# COMPACT_ATOMS: atom_id res chain seq x y z
N MET A 1 48.20 -34.31 13.50
CA MET A 1 48.01 -32.91 13.06
C MET A 1 47.15 -32.93 11.81
N SER A 2 45.84 -32.73 11.95
CA SER A 2 44.90 -32.64 10.83
C SER A 2 44.18 -31.30 10.96
N LYS A 3 44.42 -30.38 10.02
CA LYS A 3 43.75 -29.08 9.95
C LYS A 3 42.48 -29.24 9.14
N VAL A 4 41.34 -29.04 9.79
CA VAL A 4 40.02 -28.91 9.15
C VAL A 4 39.96 -27.55 8.46
N ALA A 5 39.77 -27.53 7.15
CA ALA A 5 39.48 -26.33 6.37
C ALA A 5 38.01 -25.95 6.58
N GLY A 6 37.75 -24.72 7.03
CA GLY A 6 36.41 -24.15 7.12
C GLY A 6 35.86 -23.78 5.74
N PRO A 7 34.53 -23.66 5.59
CA PRO A 7 33.91 -23.33 4.31
C PRO A 7 34.19 -21.87 3.94
N THR A 8 34.63 -21.67 2.71
CA THR A 8 34.86 -20.39 2.05
C THR A 8 33.55 -19.61 1.88
N GLU A 9 33.50 -18.42 2.47
CA GLU A 9 32.44 -17.44 2.21
C GLU A 9 32.44 -17.06 0.72
N GLY A 10 31.32 -17.36 0.05
CA GLY A 10 31.06 -16.90 -1.31
C GLY A 10 30.79 -15.41 -1.31
N LEU A 11 31.72 -14.65 -1.87
CA LEU A 11 31.55 -13.24 -2.24
C LEU A 11 30.42 -13.13 -3.28
N HIS A 12 29.26 -12.58 -2.89
CA HIS A 12 28.26 -12.07 -3.83
C HIS A 12 28.67 -10.65 -4.27
N PRO A 13 29.00 -10.42 -5.56
CA PRO A 13 29.48 -9.12 -5.99
C PRO A 13 28.38 -8.36 -6.73
N PHE A 14 27.40 -7.77 -6.03
CA PHE A 14 26.63 -6.61 -6.50
C PHE A 14 25.92 -5.96 -5.30
N ARG A 15 26.64 -5.07 -4.60
CA ARG A 15 26.03 -4.08 -3.71
C ARG A 15 26.25 -2.71 -4.34
N THR A 16 25.34 -2.32 -5.23
CA THR A 16 25.19 -0.91 -5.60
C THR A 16 24.49 -0.20 -4.45
N THR A 17 25.27 0.37 -3.54
CA THR A 17 24.80 1.28 -2.49
C THR A 17 24.49 2.64 -3.11
N GLN A 18 23.39 2.74 -3.86
CA GLN A 18 22.72 4.04 -3.98
C GLN A 18 21.80 4.20 -2.77
N PRO A 19 21.67 5.40 -2.18
CA PRO A 19 20.63 5.66 -1.21
C PRO A 19 19.27 5.36 -1.89
N GLN A 20 18.49 4.45 -1.31
CA GLN A 20 17.22 3.94 -1.88
C GLN A 20 16.17 5.04 -2.13
N SER A 21 16.41 6.25 -1.63
CA SER A 21 15.60 7.46 -1.74
C SER A 21 16.17 8.50 -2.73
N GLY A 22 17.12 8.13 -3.59
CA GLY A 22 17.60 8.98 -4.68
C GLY A 22 16.54 9.29 -5.74
N PRO A 23 16.80 10.21 -6.68
CA PRO A 23 15.95 10.40 -7.86
C PRO A 23 15.77 9.09 -8.61
N ARG A 24 14.52 8.74 -8.93
CA ARG A 24 14.19 7.55 -9.73
C ARG A 24 13.54 7.96 -11.03
N HIS A 25 13.67 7.12 -12.04
CA HIS A 25 12.89 7.24 -13.25
C HIS A 25 11.47 6.69 -13.02
N GLN A 26 10.51 7.20 -13.78
CA GLN A 26 9.18 6.62 -13.88
C GLN A 26 9.25 5.19 -14.38
N ALA A 27 8.25 4.39 -14.06
CA ALA A 27 8.14 3.03 -14.54
C ALA A 27 6.69 2.61 -14.73
N THR A 28 6.50 1.60 -15.58
CA THR A 28 5.22 0.95 -15.84
C THR A 28 5.40 -0.57 -15.88
N VAL A 29 4.32 -1.35 -15.89
CA VAL A 29 4.42 -2.80 -16.12
C VAL A 29 4.93 -3.06 -17.56
N ALA A 30 5.73 -4.10 -17.76
CA ALA A 30 6.32 -4.38 -19.07
C ALA A 30 5.35 -5.07 -20.04
N ASP A 31 4.37 -5.81 -19.51
CA ASP A 31 3.25 -6.42 -20.25
C ASP A 31 2.01 -6.44 -19.34
N VAL A 32 0.86 -6.89 -19.85
CA VAL A 32 -0.39 -6.99 -19.09
C VAL A 32 -0.29 -8.07 -18.01
N ALA A 33 -0.37 -7.67 -16.75
CA ALA A 33 -0.51 -8.60 -15.62
C ALA A 33 -1.98 -8.72 -15.22
N MET A 34 -2.41 -9.90 -14.79
CA MET A 34 -3.79 -10.18 -14.42
C MET A 34 -3.87 -10.88 -13.07
N VAL A 35 -4.83 -10.48 -12.24
CA VAL A 35 -5.20 -11.16 -11.00
C VAL A 35 -6.71 -11.36 -10.97
N GLU A 36 -7.12 -12.59 -10.61
CA GLU A 36 -8.51 -12.95 -10.39
C GLU A 36 -8.71 -13.36 -8.92
N GLY A 37 -9.89 -13.08 -8.39
CA GLY A 37 -10.25 -13.38 -7.02
C GLY A 37 -11.71 -13.00 -6.76
N PHE A 38 -12.02 -12.64 -5.52
CA PHE A 38 -13.34 -12.15 -5.17
C PHE A 38 -13.24 -10.98 -4.20
N GLY A 39 -14.25 -10.11 -4.21
CA GLY A 39 -14.37 -9.02 -3.26
C GLY A 39 -14.76 -9.53 -1.87
N PHE A 40 -14.06 -9.11 -0.82
CA PHE A 40 -14.41 -9.48 0.55
C PHE A 40 -15.76 -8.90 0.98
N TRP A 41 -16.11 -7.69 0.56
CA TRP A 41 -17.35 -7.03 0.94
C TRP A 41 -18.55 -7.53 0.13
N SER A 42 -18.39 -7.59 -1.19
CA SER A 42 -19.46 -7.92 -2.14
C SER A 42 -19.61 -9.41 -2.42
N GLY A 43 -18.57 -10.22 -2.18
CA GLY A 43 -18.52 -11.65 -2.50
C GLY A 43 -18.44 -11.98 -3.99
N LYS A 44 -18.48 -10.98 -4.87
CA LYS A 44 -18.47 -11.14 -6.34
C LYS A 44 -17.09 -11.57 -6.84
N ASP A 45 -17.05 -12.35 -7.91
CA ASP A 45 -15.81 -12.65 -8.62
C ASP A 45 -15.31 -11.38 -9.32
N VAL A 46 -14.01 -11.10 -9.14
CA VAL A 46 -13.35 -9.90 -9.62
C VAL A 46 -12.12 -10.30 -10.43
N ARG A 47 -11.93 -9.60 -11.55
CA ARG A 47 -10.72 -9.61 -12.35
C ARG A 47 -10.16 -8.20 -12.41
N VAL A 48 -8.86 -8.08 -12.15
CA VAL A 48 -8.09 -6.86 -12.35
C VAL A 48 -6.94 -7.11 -13.30
N GLU A 49 -6.71 -6.14 -14.20
CA GLU A 49 -5.59 -6.14 -15.13
C GLU A 49 -4.75 -4.86 -14.95
N PHE A 50 -3.44 -5.03 -14.94
CA PHE A 50 -2.46 -3.95 -14.91
C PHE A 50 -1.87 -3.79 -16.30
N HIS A 51 -2.17 -2.67 -16.95
CA HIS A 51 -1.73 -2.38 -18.31
C HIS A 51 -0.58 -1.36 -18.31
N PRO A 52 0.40 -1.52 -19.22
CA PRO A 52 1.42 -0.49 -19.44
C PRO A 52 0.76 0.85 -19.76
N ALA A 53 1.30 1.94 -19.20
CA ALA A 53 0.80 3.29 -19.42
C ALA A 53 1.91 4.26 -19.81
N ALA A 54 1.58 5.33 -20.52
CA ALA A 54 2.52 6.34 -20.93
C ALA A 54 3.11 7.10 -19.71
N LYS A 55 4.23 7.78 -19.93
CA LYS A 55 4.84 8.70 -18.94
C LYS A 55 3.79 9.70 -18.44
N ASP A 56 3.89 10.08 -17.18
CA ASP A 56 3.04 11.08 -16.52
C ASP A 56 1.53 10.73 -16.47
N THR A 57 1.15 9.47 -16.76
CA THR A 57 -0.25 9.01 -16.66
C THR A 57 -0.71 8.90 -15.21
N GLY A 58 0.18 8.49 -14.30
CA GLY A 58 -0.19 8.09 -12.95
C GLY A 58 -0.96 6.76 -12.93
N TYR A 59 -1.71 6.52 -11.86
CA TYR A 59 -2.62 5.37 -11.75
C TYR A 59 -4.01 5.76 -12.22
N ILE A 60 -4.56 5.03 -13.19
CA ILE A 60 -5.92 5.26 -13.68
C ILE A 60 -6.70 3.95 -13.58
N PHE A 61 -7.71 3.91 -12.72
CA PHE A 61 -8.66 2.81 -12.69
C PHE A 61 -9.67 2.95 -13.84
N VAL A 62 -10.03 1.85 -14.48
CA VAL A 62 -10.98 1.83 -15.60
C VAL A 62 -12.04 0.78 -15.34
N ARG A 63 -13.29 1.25 -15.20
CA ARG A 63 -14.50 0.42 -15.11
C ARG A 63 -15.04 0.18 -16.51
N ASP A 64 -14.48 -0.80 -17.21
CA ASP A 64 -14.86 -1.18 -18.57
C ASP A 64 -16.04 -2.16 -18.63
N ASP A 65 -16.51 -2.64 -17.48
CA ASP A 65 -17.74 -3.41 -17.32
C ASP A 65 -19.03 -2.56 -17.43
N LEU A 66 -18.90 -1.23 -17.37
CA LEU A 66 -20.02 -0.30 -17.50
C LEU A 66 -20.34 -0.03 -18.98
N GLU A 67 -21.61 0.31 -19.29
CA GLU A 67 -22.05 0.63 -20.65
C GLU A 67 -21.20 1.73 -21.31
N ALA A 68 -20.85 2.75 -20.53
CA ALA A 68 -19.82 3.71 -20.88
C ALA A 68 -18.64 3.55 -19.91
N ALA A 69 -17.48 3.19 -20.45
CA ALA A 69 -16.28 3.00 -19.64
C ALA A 69 -15.90 4.28 -18.88
N VAL A 70 -15.72 4.18 -17.56
CA VAL A 70 -15.34 5.31 -16.70
C VAL A 70 -13.89 5.17 -16.25
N ARG A 71 -13.12 6.26 -16.38
CA ARG A 71 -11.71 6.34 -15.96
C ARG A 71 -11.61 7.16 -14.68
N ILE A 72 -11.16 6.55 -13.58
CA ILE A 72 -11.08 7.14 -12.25
C ILE A 72 -9.59 7.33 -11.89
N PRO A 73 -9.08 8.57 -11.81
CA PRO A 73 -7.71 8.81 -11.37
C PRO A 73 -7.47 8.33 -9.95
N GLY A 74 -6.36 7.64 -9.73
CA GLY A 74 -5.85 7.19 -8.44
C GLY A 74 -5.28 8.33 -7.60
N THR A 75 -6.04 9.41 -7.40
CA THR A 75 -5.62 10.61 -6.66
C THR A 75 -6.54 10.90 -5.49
N VAL A 76 -6.03 11.59 -4.47
CA VAL A 76 -6.77 11.88 -3.22
C VAL A 76 -8.02 12.74 -3.43
N ASP A 77 -8.09 13.48 -4.55
CA ASP A 77 -9.24 14.32 -4.91
C ASP A 77 -10.47 13.48 -5.27
N HIS A 78 -10.26 12.27 -5.77
CA HIS A 78 -11.35 11.34 -6.12
C HIS A 78 -11.74 10.46 -4.92
N ARG A 79 -11.04 10.57 -3.78
CA ARG A 79 -11.27 9.72 -2.61
C ARG A 79 -12.45 10.21 -1.77
N ILE A 80 -13.43 9.34 -1.57
CA ILE A 80 -14.55 9.55 -0.63
C ILE A 80 -14.32 8.82 0.68
N GLU A 81 -15.07 9.21 1.71
CA GLU A 81 -15.04 8.51 2.99
C GLU A 81 -15.87 7.23 2.95
N THR A 82 -15.15 6.13 3.12
CA THR A 82 -15.73 4.80 3.26
C THR A 82 -15.06 4.12 4.45
N PRO A 83 -15.83 3.56 5.40
CA PRO A 83 -15.24 2.86 6.53
C PRO A 83 -14.36 1.68 6.09
N ARG A 84 -13.19 1.53 6.72
CA ARG A 84 -12.27 0.38 6.61
C ARG A 84 -11.66 0.11 5.24
N ARG A 85 -11.79 1.02 4.27
CA ARG A 85 -11.16 0.90 2.95
C ARG A 85 -10.96 2.25 2.28
N THR A 86 -10.17 2.29 1.21
CA THR A 86 -10.07 3.44 0.32
C THR A 86 -10.99 3.25 -0.89
N THR A 87 -11.82 4.25 -1.16
CA THR A 87 -12.76 4.28 -2.28
C THR A 87 -12.53 5.53 -3.11
N LEU A 88 -12.45 5.35 -4.43
CA LEU A 88 -12.35 6.44 -5.39
C LEU A 88 -13.62 6.51 -6.22
N VAL A 89 -14.08 7.72 -6.51
CA VAL A 89 -15.28 7.96 -7.31
C VAL A 89 -15.02 8.96 -8.42
N ARG A 90 -15.70 8.77 -9.55
CA ARG A 90 -15.78 9.77 -10.61
C ARG A 90 -16.96 9.45 -11.52
N ASP A 91 -17.67 10.49 -11.95
CA ASP A 91 -18.74 10.40 -12.96
C ASP A 91 -19.78 9.30 -12.64
N GLY A 92 -20.11 9.13 -11.35
CA GLY A 92 -21.08 8.14 -10.86
C GLY A 92 -20.55 6.69 -10.72
N ALA A 93 -19.34 6.40 -11.19
CA ALA A 93 -18.67 5.12 -10.96
C ALA A 93 -17.74 5.17 -9.74
N GLN A 94 -17.45 4.00 -9.17
CA GLN A 94 -16.53 3.86 -8.05
C GLN A 94 -15.65 2.62 -8.14
N VAL A 95 -14.48 2.71 -7.51
CA VAL A 95 -13.60 1.58 -7.19
C VAL A 95 -13.28 1.58 -5.69
N GLU A 96 -13.28 0.40 -5.07
CA GLU A 96 -13.17 0.20 -3.62
C GLU A 96 -12.06 -0.79 -3.26
N MET A 97 -11.47 -0.64 -2.08
CA MET A 97 -10.35 -1.46 -1.62
C MET A 97 -9.11 -1.33 -2.54
N VAL A 98 -8.84 -0.10 -2.99
CA VAL A 98 -7.74 0.17 -3.93
C VAL A 98 -6.36 0.16 -3.26
N GLU A 99 -6.32 0.29 -1.93
CA GLU A 99 -5.11 0.45 -1.12
C GLU A 99 -4.06 -0.65 -1.37
N HIS A 100 -4.44 -1.94 -1.44
CA HIS A 100 -3.47 -3.01 -1.65
C HIS A 100 -2.88 -3.02 -3.05
N ILE A 101 -3.69 -2.70 -4.06
CA ILE A 101 -3.22 -2.57 -5.44
C ILE A 101 -2.27 -1.37 -5.57
N LEU A 102 -2.66 -0.23 -5.00
CA LEU A 102 -1.82 0.97 -5.00
C LEU A 102 -0.53 0.74 -4.19
N ALA A 103 -0.59 -0.07 -3.13
CA ALA A 103 0.58 -0.47 -2.36
C ALA A 103 1.52 -1.33 -3.20
N ALA A 104 0.99 -2.32 -3.94
CA ALA A 104 1.77 -3.15 -4.85
C ALA A 104 2.47 -2.33 -5.94
N LEU A 105 1.73 -1.45 -6.62
CA LEU A 105 2.27 -0.62 -7.70
C LEU A 105 3.34 0.36 -7.17
N SER A 106 3.00 1.17 -6.18
CA SER A 106 3.92 2.19 -5.65
C SER A 106 5.10 1.59 -4.89
N GLY A 107 4.86 0.50 -4.14
CA GLY A 107 5.87 -0.26 -3.43
C GLY A 107 6.92 -0.85 -4.37
N LEU A 108 6.51 -1.33 -5.55
CA LEU A 108 7.41 -1.81 -6.61
C LEU A 108 8.05 -0.69 -7.45
N GLY A 109 7.68 0.57 -7.23
CA GLY A 109 8.20 1.72 -7.97
C GLY A 109 7.55 1.94 -9.33
N ILE A 110 6.40 1.31 -9.62
CA ILE A 110 5.60 1.61 -10.81
C ILE A 110 4.88 2.94 -10.57
N THR A 111 5.05 3.89 -11.47
CA THR A 111 4.45 5.24 -11.38
C THR A 111 3.27 5.42 -12.32
N ASN A 112 3.22 4.64 -13.40
CA ASN A 112 2.20 4.73 -14.44
C ASN A 112 1.57 3.36 -14.68
N CYS A 113 0.25 3.26 -14.52
CA CYS A 113 -0.48 2.02 -14.76
C CYS A 113 -1.95 2.32 -15.06
N GLU A 114 -2.50 1.67 -16.09
CA GLU A 114 -3.94 1.61 -16.29
C GLU A 114 -4.47 0.33 -15.66
N ILE A 115 -5.34 0.45 -14.67
CA ILE A 115 -5.88 -0.64 -13.87
C ILE A 115 -7.32 -0.93 -14.33
N ARG A 116 -7.52 -1.96 -15.15
CA ARG A 116 -8.86 -2.32 -15.65
C ARG A 116 -9.53 -3.32 -14.74
N VAL A 117 -10.79 -3.09 -14.41
CA VAL A 117 -11.52 -3.88 -13.41
C VAL A 117 -12.96 -4.10 -13.83
N ASN A 118 -13.44 -5.32 -13.64
CA ASN A 118 -14.78 -5.74 -14.02
C ASN A 118 -15.83 -5.63 -12.89
N GLN A 119 -15.43 -5.12 -11.73
CA GLN A 119 -16.28 -4.89 -10.56
C GLN A 119 -15.86 -3.61 -9.84
N SER A 120 -16.73 -3.08 -8.98
CA SER A 120 -16.39 -1.91 -8.14
C SER A 120 -15.37 -2.25 -7.06
N GLU A 121 -15.37 -3.45 -6.51
CA GLU A 121 -14.46 -3.85 -5.45
C GLU A 121 -13.24 -4.58 -6.01
N MET A 122 -12.04 -4.27 -5.52
CA MET A 122 -10.82 -5.01 -5.88
C MET A 122 -10.82 -6.42 -5.28
N PRO A 123 -10.15 -7.42 -5.89
CA PRO A 123 -10.11 -8.75 -5.31
C PRO A 123 -9.33 -8.74 -3.98
N GLY A 124 -9.88 -9.35 -2.94
CA GLY A 124 -9.25 -9.42 -1.63
C GLY A 124 -8.06 -10.38 -1.58
N CYS A 125 -8.03 -11.41 -2.44
CA CYS A 125 -7.01 -12.46 -2.46
C CYS A 125 -6.82 -13.09 -1.06
N ASP A 126 -5.61 -13.02 -0.50
CA ASP A 126 -5.29 -13.45 0.87
C ASP A 126 -5.30 -12.28 1.88
N GLY A 127 -5.81 -11.12 1.49
CA GLY A 127 -5.81 -9.89 2.28
C GLY A 127 -4.49 -9.13 2.24
N SER A 128 -3.49 -9.55 1.45
CA SER A 128 -2.22 -8.85 1.28
C SER A 128 -2.07 -8.28 -0.14
N SER A 129 -0.91 -7.70 -0.45
CA SER A 129 -0.53 -7.27 -1.80
C SER A 129 0.23 -8.34 -2.60
N LYS A 130 0.49 -9.51 -2.00
CA LYS A 130 1.41 -10.52 -2.57
C LYS A 130 0.98 -10.99 -3.94
N PHE A 131 -0.31 -11.26 -4.15
CA PHE A 131 -0.82 -11.75 -5.42
C PHE A 131 -0.64 -10.74 -6.56
N PHE A 132 -0.77 -9.44 -6.27
CA PHE A 132 -0.50 -8.38 -7.24
C PHE A 132 0.99 -8.26 -7.54
N VAL A 133 1.84 -8.33 -6.52
CA VAL A 133 3.31 -8.32 -6.69
C VAL A 133 3.76 -9.51 -7.53
N ASP A 134 3.29 -10.72 -7.23
CA ASP A 134 3.63 -11.93 -7.98
C ASP A 134 3.19 -11.85 -9.45
N ALA A 135 2.02 -11.24 -9.72
CA ALA A 135 1.54 -11.05 -11.10
C ALA A 135 2.38 -10.03 -11.88
N ILE A 136 2.76 -8.93 -11.23
CA ILE A 136 3.62 -7.89 -11.81
C ILE A 136 5.04 -8.43 -12.04
N ASP A 137 5.61 -9.18 -11.09
CA ASP A 137 6.95 -9.74 -11.21
C ASP A 137 7.06 -10.74 -12.38
N LYS A 138 5.97 -11.46 -12.71
CA LYS A 138 5.93 -12.37 -13.87
C LYS A 138 6.05 -11.64 -15.21
N VAL A 139 5.47 -10.46 -15.35
CA VAL A 139 5.53 -9.67 -16.59
C VAL A 139 6.73 -8.74 -16.63
N GLY A 140 7.24 -8.34 -15.46
CA GLY A 140 8.36 -7.42 -15.31
C GLY A 140 7.93 -5.94 -15.31
N ILE A 141 8.91 -5.09 -15.06
CA ILE A 141 8.74 -3.64 -14.94
C ILE A 141 9.61 -2.95 -16.00
N CYS A 142 9.04 -1.97 -16.70
CA CYS A 142 9.71 -1.18 -17.72
C CYS A 142 9.95 0.25 -17.22
N THR A 143 11.22 0.62 -17.10
CA THR A 143 11.62 2.00 -16.78
C THR A 143 11.35 2.92 -17.96
N GLN A 144 10.83 4.12 -17.68
CA GLN A 144 10.50 5.13 -18.67
C GLN A 144 11.46 6.33 -18.51
N ASP A 145 11.90 6.91 -19.63
CA ASP A 145 12.79 8.07 -19.65
C ASP A 145 12.07 9.38 -19.25
N ALA A 146 11.67 9.44 -17.98
CA ALA A 146 11.11 10.60 -17.28
C ALA A 146 11.43 10.46 -15.79
N TRP A 147 11.63 11.55 -15.08
CA TRP A 147 11.85 11.52 -13.63
C TRP A 147 10.53 11.28 -12.89
N GLU A 148 10.58 10.46 -11.85
CA GLU A 148 9.45 10.29 -10.93
C GLU A 148 9.21 11.60 -10.15
N PRO A 149 7.97 12.12 -10.14
CA PRO A 149 7.63 13.27 -9.31
C PRO A 149 7.81 12.96 -7.83
N ARG A 150 8.38 13.90 -7.07
CA ARG A 150 8.60 13.75 -5.62
C ARG A 150 8.01 14.92 -4.86
N LEU A 151 7.54 14.65 -3.65
CA LEU A 151 7.13 15.65 -2.68
C LEU A 151 8.08 15.60 -1.49
N ILE A 152 8.83 16.67 -1.25
CA ILE A 152 9.86 16.73 -0.20
C ILE A 152 9.28 17.43 1.03
N VAL A 153 9.27 16.72 2.16
CA VAL A 153 8.88 17.27 3.48
C VAL A 153 9.98 18.21 3.97
N ARG A 154 9.67 19.51 4.07
CA ARG A 154 10.63 20.56 4.47
C ARG A 154 10.45 21.04 5.90
N GLU A 155 9.24 21.01 6.41
CA GLU A 155 8.93 21.34 7.79
C GLU A 155 8.18 20.19 8.48
N PRO A 156 8.28 20.08 9.82
CA PRO A 156 7.46 19.13 10.55
C PRO A 156 5.98 19.47 10.39
N ILE A 157 5.21 18.50 9.89
CA ILE A 157 3.75 18.59 9.80
C ILE A 157 3.14 17.45 10.58
N ARG A 158 2.14 17.76 11.41
CA ARG A 158 1.38 16.79 12.18
C ARG A 158 -0.11 17.03 12.02
N ILE A 159 -0.85 15.97 11.77
CA ILE A 159 -2.31 16.01 11.78
C ILE A 159 -2.88 14.92 12.69
N GLY A 160 -4.13 15.10 13.11
CA GLY A 160 -4.83 14.19 13.99
C GLY A 160 -4.97 14.72 15.41
N ASP A 161 -5.35 13.84 16.32
CA ASP A 161 -5.59 14.14 17.72
C ASP A 161 -4.50 13.52 18.63
N ARG A 162 -4.79 13.41 19.93
CA ARG A 162 -3.86 12.84 20.91
C ARG A 162 -3.60 11.34 20.67
N ASP A 163 -4.61 10.61 20.24
CA ASP A 163 -4.64 9.15 20.19
C ASP A 163 -4.44 8.61 18.76
N HIS A 164 -4.82 9.38 17.74
CA HIS A 164 -4.69 9.03 16.32
C HIS A 164 -4.03 10.18 15.57
N TRP A 165 -2.79 10.00 15.12
CA TRP A 165 -2.03 11.05 14.44
C TRP A 165 -1.05 10.52 13.41
N ILE A 166 -0.70 11.38 12.45
CA ILE A 166 0.41 11.19 11.52
C ILE A 166 1.29 12.43 11.60
N GLU A 167 2.60 12.21 11.68
CA GLU A 167 3.60 13.26 11.68
C GLU A 167 4.66 12.96 10.63
N ALA A 168 5.01 13.96 9.82
CA ALA A 168 6.15 13.87 8.93
C ALA A 168 7.19 14.93 9.28
N ARG A 169 8.45 14.56 9.13
CA ARG A 169 9.60 15.43 9.34
C ARG A 169 10.56 15.36 8.15
N PRO A 170 11.39 16.39 7.94
CA PRO A 170 12.44 16.35 6.93
C PRO A 170 13.38 15.16 7.13
N ALA A 171 13.71 14.48 6.04
CA ALA A 171 14.74 13.47 6.01
C ALA A 171 16.10 14.14 5.76
N THR A 172 16.79 14.58 6.82
CA THR A 172 18.08 15.31 6.72
C THR A 172 19.23 14.47 6.18
N ASP A 173 19.13 13.13 6.28
CA ASP A 173 20.01 12.14 5.67
C ASP A 173 19.57 11.76 4.24
N GLY A 174 18.51 12.38 3.73
CA GLY A 174 17.90 12.08 2.45
C GLY A 174 17.11 10.78 2.41
N ILE A 175 17.02 10.02 3.51
CA ILE A 175 16.39 8.70 3.56
C ILE A 175 14.95 8.80 4.03
N ALA A 176 14.01 8.46 3.14
CA ALA A 176 12.59 8.37 3.49
C ALA A 176 12.31 7.11 4.31
N SER A 177 11.48 7.22 5.35
CA SER A 177 11.03 6.07 6.14
C SER A 177 9.57 6.21 6.56
N LEU A 178 8.89 5.07 6.67
CA LEU A 178 7.55 4.96 7.23
C LEU A 178 7.63 4.14 8.52
N ARG A 179 7.23 4.75 9.63
CA ARG A 179 7.08 4.09 10.93
C ARG A 179 5.60 4.05 11.30
N TYR A 180 5.13 2.87 11.72
CA TYR A 180 3.77 2.71 12.21
C TYR A 180 3.77 2.21 13.66
N ARG A 181 2.95 2.84 14.51
CA ARG A 181 2.71 2.47 15.90
C ARG A 181 1.27 2.00 16.06
N LEU A 182 1.10 0.70 16.15
CA LEU A 182 -0.16 0.03 16.42
C LEU A 182 -0.37 -0.07 17.94
N ASP A 183 -1.59 0.21 18.40
CA ASP A 183 -2.00 -0.07 19.78
C ASP A 183 -3.44 -0.59 19.78
N TYR A 184 -3.57 -1.90 19.99
CA TYR A 184 -4.83 -2.62 20.15
C TYR A 184 -5.07 -3.03 21.61
N THR A 185 -4.30 -2.55 22.59
CA THR A 185 -4.39 -3.02 23.99
C THR A 185 -5.76 -2.81 24.65
N GLN A 186 -6.57 -1.90 24.12
CA GLN A 186 -7.95 -1.66 24.58
C GLN A 186 -8.98 -2.61 23.94
N SER A 187 -8.63 -3.28 22.83
CA SER A 187 -9.57 -4.07 22.02
C SER A 187 -9.16 -5.54 21.87
N SER A 188 -7.86 -5.84 21.81
CA SER A 188 -7.31 -7.19 21.76
C SER A 188 -5.88 -7.22 22.31
N LEU A 189 -5.67 -8.01 23.36
CA LEU A 189 -4.33 -8.28 23.89
C LEU A 189 -3.51 -9.18 22.96
N ALA A 190 -4.17 -10.04 22.17
CA ALA A 190 -3.51 -10.91 21.19
C ALA A 190 -2.80 -10.10 20.08
N ILE A 191 -3.36 -8.95 19.66
CA ILE A 191 -2.69 -8.02 18.74
C ILE A 191 -1.73 -7.10 19.51
N GLY A 192 -2.21 -6.52 20.62
CA GLY A 192 -1.39 -5.71 21.53
C GLY A 192 -0.79 -4.45 20.89
N ARG A 193 0.42 -4.09 21.35
CA ARG A 193 1.21 -2.97 20.80
C ARG A 193 2.27 -3.50 19.86
N GLN A 194 2.39 -2.87 18.69
CA GLN A 194 3.39 -3.22 17.70
C GLN A 194 3.99 -1.92 17.13
N THR A 195 5.29 -1.92 16.86
CA THR A 195 5.94 -0.79 16.21
C THR A 195 6.93 -1.30 15.19
N VAL A 196 6.77 -0.85 13.95
CA VAL A 196 7.63 -1.20 12.81
C VAL A 196 8.08 0.06 12.10
N GLU A 197 9.25 0.00 11.46
CA GLU A 197 9.75 1.07 10.61
C GLU A 197 10.47 0.49 9.41
N PHE A 198 10.20 1.05 8.23
CA PHE A 198 10.80 0.62 6.98
C PHE A 198 11.30 1.81 6.17
N GLN A 199 12.45 1.63 5.53
CA GLN A 199 12.85 2.44 4.38
C GLN A 199 12.21 1.79 3.16
N ILE A 200 11.20 2.42 2.58
CA ILE A 200 10.40 1.82 1.51
C ILE A 200 11.22 1.79 0.22
N SER A 201 11.45 0.59 -0.29
CA SER A 201 12.04 0.31 -1.60
C SER A 201 11.37 -0.93 -2.20
N PRO A 202 11.48 -1.16 -3.52
CA PRO A 202 10.91 -2.34 -4.16
C PRO A 202 11.33 -3.66 -3.53
N GLU A 203 12.57 -3.77 -3.07
CA GLU A 203 13.09 -4.95 -2.38
C GLU A 203 12.45 -5.12 -1.00
N VAL A 204 12.44 -4.06 -0.17
CA VAL A 204 11.85 -4.12 1.17
C VAL A 204 10.34 -4.39 1.09
N PHE A 205 9.64 -3.72 0.18
CA PHE A 205 8.21 -3.92 0.00
C PHE A 205 7.89 -5.37 -0.37
N ARG A 206 8.56 -5.90 -1.41
CA ARG A 206 8.37 -7.28 -1.87
C ARG A 206 8.62 -8.32 -0.78
N ASN A 207 9.70 -8.15 -0.02
CA ASN A 207 10.19 -9.21 0.88
C ASN A 207 9.63 -9.12 2.32
N GLN A 208 9.13 -7.96 2.74
CA GLN A 208 8.82 -7.71 4.16
C GLN A 208 7.43 -7.11 4.42
N ILE A 209 6.75 -6.60 3.39
CA ILE A 209 5.51 -5.85 3.54
C ILE A 209 4.39 -6.47 2.71
N ALA A 210 4.67 -6.80 1.44
CA ALA A 210 3.65 -7.20 0.46
C ALA A 210 2.81 -8.42 0.89
N CYS A 211 3.39 -9.35 1.64
CA CYS A 211 2.70 -10.56 2.13
C CYS A 211 1.92 -10.37 3.44
N CYS A 212 1.99 -9.20 4.08
CA CYS A 212 1.34 -8.99 5.38
C CYS A 212 -0.16 -8.75 5.17
N ARG A 213 -0.98 -9.65 5.72
CA ARG A 213 -2.41 -9.73 5.42
C ARG A 213 -3.22 -8.80 6.28
N THR A 214 -4.37 -8.39 5.75
CA THR A 214 -5.35 -7.61 6.48
C THR A 214 -5.90 -8.42 7.65
N PHE A 215 -6.43 -7.70 8.63
CA PHE A 215 -6.81 -8.28 9.90
C PHE A 215 -8.01 -7.57 10.50
N MET A 216 -8.74 -8.30 11.33
CA MET A 216 -9.88 -7.79 12.07
C MET A 216 -10.13 -8.61 13.32
N LEU A 217 -10.91 -8.07 14.25
CA LEU A 217 -11.37 -8.82 15.42
C LEU A 217 -12.54 -9.73 15.06
N GLU A 218 -12.69 -10.85 15.74
CA GLU A 218 -13.81 -11.79 15.56
C GLU A 218 -15.17 -11.09 15.68
N GLN A 219 -15.34 -10.25 16.70
CA GLN A 219 -16.58 -9.47 16.90
C GLN A 219 -16.89 -8.53 15.73
N GLU A 220 -15.85 -8.00 15.06
CA GLU A 220 -16.02 -7.17 13.87
C GLU A 220 -16.43 -8.02 12.65
N ALA A 221 -15.88 -9.24 12.54
CA ALA A 221 -16.23 -10.19 11.47
C ALA A 221 -17.68 -10.65 11.62
N ASP A 222 -18.09 -11.03 12.83
CA ASP A 222 -19.47 -11.40 13.15
C ASP A 222 -20.44 -10.25 12.88
N TRP A 223 -20.05 -9.02 13.21
CA TRP A 223 -20.85 -7.83 12.92
C TRP A 223 -21.04 -7.63 11.41
N LEU A 224 -19.99 -7.79 10.60
CA LEU A 224 -20.09 -7.69 9.14
C LEU A 224 -20.98 -8.78 8.54
N LEU A 225 -20.82 -10.03 9.00
CA LEU A 225 -21.64 -11.16 8.58
C LEU A 225 -23.12 -10.94 8.91
N ALA A 226 -23.43 -10.38 10.08
CA ALA A 226 -24.79 -10.02 10.47
C ALA A 226 -25.41 -8.92 9.58
N GLN A 227 -24.59 -8.10 8.92
CA GLN A 227 -25.02 -7.12 7.92
C GLN A 227 -25.07 -7.71 6.49
N GLY A 228 -24.79 -9.00 6.31
CA GLY A 228 -24.75 -9.66 5.01
C GLY A 228 -23.49 -9.37 4.18
N LEU A 229 -22.44 -8.83 4.80
CA LEU A 229 -21.15 -8.56 4.19
C LEU A 229 -20.16 -9.68 4.55
N GLY A 230 -19.15 -9.95 3.71
CA GLY A 230 -18.11 -10.92 4.08
C GLY A 230 -18.52 -12.38 3.99
N SER A 231 -19.69 -12.72 3.42
CA SER A 231 -20.26 -14.07 3.50
C SER A 231 -19.41 -15.17 2.82
N ARG A 232 -18.50 -14.80 1.91
CA ARG A 232 -17.56 -15.73 1.25
C ARG A 232 -16.19 -15.77 1.95
N VAL A 233 -15.88 -14.79 2.79
CA VAL A 233 -14.58 -14.62 3.44
C VAL A 233 -14.43 -15.64 4.56
N LYS A 234 -13.29 -16.33 4.58
CA LYS A 234 -12.94 -17.28 5.64
C LYS A 234 -11.77 -16.75 6.46
N PRO A 235 -11.57 -17.23 7.70
CA PRO A 235 -10.37 -16.91 8.48
C PRO A 235 -9.05 -17.35 7.82
N THR A 236 -9.09 -18.22 6.81
CA THR A 236 -7.93 -18.54 5.97
C THR A 236 -7.58 -17.45 4.95
N ASP A 237 -8.57 -16.61 4.58
CA ASP A 237 -8.43 -15.53 3.59
C ASP A 237 -8.03 -14.20 4.24
N VAL A 238 -8.27 -14.03 5.54
CA VAL A 238 -7.99 -12.82 6.33
C VAL A 238 -7.65 -13.17 7.77
N LEU A 239 -6.79 -12.41 8.44
CA LEU A 239 -6.47 -12.66 9.85
C LEU A 239 -7.62 -12.21 10.76
N VAL A 240 -8.45 -13.16 11.19
CA VAL A 240 -9.49 -12.91 12.21
C VAL A 240 -8.92 -13.24 13.58
N PHE A 241 -8.87 -12.26 14.48
CA PHE A 241 -8.34 -12.41 15.83
C PHE A 241 -9.44 -12.61 16.87
N ASP A 242 -9.32 -13.65 17.69
CA ASP A 242 -10.05 -13.81 18.95
C ASP A 242 -9.17 -13.39 20.15
N GLU A 243 -9.51 -13.85 21.36
CA GLU A 243 -8.75 -13.56 22.58
C GLU A 243 -7.39 -14.30 22.64
N GLU A 244 -7.26 -15.44 21.96
CA GLU A 244 -6.08 -16.30 21.99
C GLU A 244 -5.12 -16.00 20.83
N GLY A 245 -5.63 -15.53 19.68
CA GLY A 245 -4.80 -15.25 18.51
C GLY A 245 -5.57 -15.27 17.19
N PRO A 246 -4.87 -15.45 16.06
CA PRO A 246 -5.52 -15.61 14.76
C PRO A 246 -6.27 -16.96 14.66
N LYS A 247 -7.53 -16.93 14.25
CA LYS A 247 -8.38 -18.11 14.04
C LYS A 247 -8.04 -18.83 12.73
N GLU A 248 -7.84 -20.15 12.82
CA GLU A 248 -7.60 -21.04 11.66
C GLU A 248 -6.51 -20.52 10.70
N ASN A 249 -5.59 -19.72 11.23
CA ASN A 249 -4.58 -19.03 10.48
C ASN A 249 -3.35 -18.81 11.39
N THR A 250 -2.20 -18.55 10.79
CA THR A 250 -0.95 -18.32 11.53
C THR A 250 -0.29 -17.05 11.02
N LEU A 251 0.34 -16.31 11.93
CA LEU A 251 1.06 -15.11 11.54
C LEU A 251 2.36 -15.47 10.80
N LEU A 252 2.63 -14.76 9.71
CA LEU A 252 3.91 -14.78 9.01
C LEU A 252 4.99 -14.04 9.80
N TYR A 253 4.58 -12.99 10.52
CA TYR A 253 5.42 -12.21 11.40
C TYR A 253 4.68 -11.90 12.70
N GLN A 254 5.41 -11.85 13.81
CA GLN A 254 4.82 -11.45 15.10
C GLN A 254 4.20 -10.04 15.04
N ASP A 255 4.73 -9.17 14.18
CA ASP A 255 4.29 -7.79 13.93
C ASP A 255 3.52 -7.64 12.60
N GLU A 256 2.91 -8.73 12.06
CA GLU A 256 2.22 -8.73 10.76
C GLU A 256 1.12 -7.66 10.68
N CYS A 257 0.37 -7.41 11.76
CA CYS A 257 -0.67 -6.38 11.78
C CYS A 257 -0.10 -4.96 11.57
N ALA A 258 1.02 -4.63 12.23
CA ALA A 258 1.68 -3.34 12.03
C ALA A 258 2.35 -3.22 10.66
N ARG A 259 2.91 -4.31 10.12
CA ARG A 259 3.44 -4.36 8.75
C ARG A 259 2.33 -4.14 7.71
N HIS A 260 1.17 -4.76 7.92
CA HIS A 260 -0.01 -4.53 7.10
C HIS A 260 -0.47 -3.06 7.16
N LYS A 261 -0.40 -2.41 8.33
CA LYS A 261 -0.66 -0.96 8.40
C LYS A 261 0.36 -0.10 7.68
N VAL A 262 1.61 -0.55 7.53
CA VAL A 262 2.56 0.09 6.61
C VAL A 262 2.18 -0.16 5.15
N LEU A 263 1.72 -1.38 4.79
CA LEU A 263 1.19 -1.68 3.46
C LEU A 263 0.04 -0.71 3.11
N ASP A 264 -0.94 -0.55 4.00
CA ASP A 264 -2.03 0.42 3.85
C ASP A 264 -1.52 1.84 3.62
N MET A 265 -0.53 2.28 4.42
CA MET A 265 0.07 3.61 4.25
C MET A 265 0.75 3.77 2.90
N VAL A 266 1.51 2.78 2.42
CA VAL A 266 2.15 2.80 1.10
C VAL A 266 1.09 2.98 0.01
N GLY A 267 -0.02 2.24 0.11
CA GLY A 267 -1.15 2.35 -0.82
C GLY A 267 -1.87 3.69 -0.78
N ASP A 268 -2.25 4.15 0.40
CA ASP A 268 -2.95 5.43 0.56
C ASP A 268 -2.06 6.62 0.19
N PHE A 269 -0.76 6.55 0.47
CA PHE A 269 0.17 7.63 0.11
C PHE A 269 0.42 7.72 -1.39
N ALA A 270 0.22 6.63 -2.12
CA ALA A 270 0.26 6.63 -3.58
C ALA A 270 -0.78 7.57 -4.20
N LEU A 271 -1.88 7.87 -3.48
CA LEU A 271 -2.90 8.86 -3.88
C LEU A 271 -2.35 10.29 -3.99
N ALA A 272 -1.15 10.57 -3.49
CA ALA A 272 -0.46 11.83 -3.69
C ALA A 272 -0.01 12.04 -5.15
N GLY A 273 0.05 10.96 -5.95
CA GLY A 273 0.54 10.97 -7.33
C GLY A 273 2.04 11.24 -7.45
N CYS A 274 2.79 11.15 -6.36
CA CYS A 274 4.22 11.40 -6.30
C CYS A 274 4.86 10.69 -5.09
N PHE A 275 6.18 10.48 -5.13
CA PHE A 275 6.90 9.85 -4.04
C PHE A 275 7.19 10.84 -2.90
N ILE A 276 6.78 10.51 -1.68
CA ILE A 276 6.95 11.36 -0.50
C ILE A 276 8.32 11.13 0.12
N VAL A 277 9.09 12.20 0.30
CA VAL A 277 10.44 12.20 0.84
C VAL A 277 10.43 12.85 2.21
N GLY A 278 10.44 12.02 3.24
CA GLY A 278 10.46 12.44 4.63
C GLY A 278 10.47 11.24 5.56
N LYS A 279 10.59 11.52 6.87
CA LYS A 279 10.41 10.51 7.92
C LYS A 279 9.00 10.64 8.47
N VAL A 280 8.14 9.68 8.14
CA VAL A 280 6.74 9.68 8.53
C VAL A 280 6.52 8.70 9.68
N VAL A 281 5.84 9.14 10.71
CA VAL A 281 5.42 8.33 11.85
C VAL A 281 3.90 8.42 11.97
N ALA A 282 3.23 7.27 11.90
CA ALA A 282 1.80 7.14 12.16
C ALA A 282 1.55 6.43 13.49
N HIS A 283 0.58 6.91 14.25
CA HIS A 283 0.12 6.28 15.48
C HIS A 283 -1.38 6.05 15.39
N ARG A 284 -1.78 4.77 15.43
CA ARG A 284 -3.18 4.33 15.26
C ARG A 284 -3.89 4.99 14.07
N SER A 285 -3.17 5.26 12.98
CA SER A 285 -3.76 5.87 11.78
C SER A 285 -4.66 4.87 11.02
N GLY A 286 -5.49 5.39 10.12
CA GLY A 286 -6.23 4.60 9.15
C GLY A 286 -6.48 5.41 7.88
N HIS A 287 -7.17 4.84 6.90
CA HIS A 287 -7.34 5.40 5.56
C HIS A 287 -7.82 6.86 5.53
N ARG A 288 -8.76 7.23 6.41
CA ARG A 288 -9.22 8.63 6.51
C ARG A 288 -8.08 9.58 6.88
N LEU A 289 -7.35 9.26 7.95
CA LEU A 289 -6.25 10.10 8.44
C LEU A 289 -5.07 10.10 7.46
N ASN A 290 -4.80 8.98 6.78
CA ASN A 290 -3.82 8.92 5.70
C ASN A 290 -4.19 9.89 4.56
N ALA A 291 -5.45 9.87 4.10
CA ALA A 291 -5.92 10.78 3.06
C ALA A 291 -5.88 12.26 3.49
N ASP A 292 -6.31 12.57 4.72
CA ASP A 292 -6.23 13.92 5.27
C ASP A 292 -4.78 14.42 5.34
N PHE A 293 -3.84 13.53 5.66
CA PHE A 293 -2.42 13.83 5.68
C PHE A 293 -1.88 14.12 4.28
N ILE A 294 -2.24 13.30 3.29
CA ILE A 294 -1.90 13.57 1.89
C ILE A 294 -2.45 14.91 1.41
N ARG A 295 -3.71 15.23 1.71
CA ARG A 295 -4.29 16.54 1.39
C ARG A 295 -3.55 17.68 2.08
N ALA A 296 -3.13 17.51 3.32
CA ALA A 296 -2.36 18.51 4.04
C ALA A 296 -0.97 18.73 3.43
N LEU A 297 -0.28 17.64 3.03
CA LEU A 297 1.01 17.74 2.33
C LEU A 297 0.90 18.43 0.97
N LEU A 298 -0.18 18.17 0.23
CA LEU A 298 -0.43 18.73 -1.09
C LEU A 298 -0.92 20.18 -1.07
N LYS A 299 -1.28 20.73 0.09
CA LYS A 299 -1.85 22.08 0.22
C LYS A 299 -0.88 23.23 -0.09
N GLU A 300 0.33 22.95 -0.58
CA GLU A 300 1.24 23.96 -1.12
C GLU A 300 1.77 23.60 -2.51
N GLU A 301 1.57 24.50 -3.47
CA GLU A 301 1.95 24.35 -4.88
C GLU A 301 3.32 24.93 -5.20
N GLN A 302 4.31 24.76 -4.32
CA GLN A 302 5.67 25.19 -4.68
C GLN A 302 6.37 24.06 -5.45
N ILE A 303 6.35 24.18 -6.77
CA ILE A 303 7.13 23.34 -7.66
C ILE A 303 8.55 23.91 -7.76
N GLU A 304 9.59 23.11 -7.48
CA GLU A 304 10.99 23.47 -7.72
C GLU A 304 11.58 22.41 -8.67
N GLY A 305 11.60 22.68 -9.98
CA GLY A 305 11.97 21.65 -10.97
C GLY A 305 10.89 20.55 -11.10
N PRO A 306 11.22 19.25 -11.22
CA PRO A 306 10.21 18.17 -11.22
C PRO A 306 9.64 17.84 -9.83
N TRP A 307 9.94 18.65 -8.81
CA TRP A 307 9.64 18.38 -7.40
C TRP A 307 8.50 19.26 -6.88
N ARG A 308 7.62 18.71 -6.05
CA ARG A 308 6.62 19.44 -5.23
C ARG A 308 7.16 19.66 -3.81
N LYS A 309 6.79 20.75 -3.15
CA LYS A 309 7.14 21.03 -1.74
C LYS A 309 5.94 20.86 -0.82
N THR A 310 6.20 20.49 0.42
CA THR A 310 5.23 20.67 1.52
C THR A 310 5.27 22.10 2.02
N ALA A 311 4.21 22.49 2.74
CA ALA A 311 4.27 23.51 3.77
C ALA A 311 5.43 23.26 4.74
#